data_AF-T2GE56-F1
#
_entry.id   AF-T2GE56-F1
#
_cell.length_a   1.000
_cell.length_b   1.000
_cell.length_c   1.000
_cell.angle_alpha   90.00
_cell.angle_beta   90.00
_cell.angle_gamma   90.00
#
_symmetry.space_group_name_H-M   'P 1'
#
loop_
_entity.id
_entity.type
_entity.pdbx_description
1 polymer ?
#
loop_
_entity_poly.entity_id
_entity_poly.type
_entity_poly.pdbx_seq_one_letter_code
_entity_poly.pdbx_strand_id
1 'polypeptide(L)'
;MKKNKQYMEELRKKAESIKKSIATNKIEYDASESKKIIHDLQTYQIELELQNEDLRNTQQELERTRSMFSRLFDNAPVGYITIDEFGIIHQANQTFAELVAMPHGSLLRKPFSRFILDEDSPIFLSRFRAFFSKPGGKTMDVRLSRATSFFFCQA
;
A
#
# COMPACT_ATOMS: atom_id res chain seq x y z
N MET A 1 -3.56 14.16 5.76
CA MET A 1 -3.84 14.94 6.99
C MET A 1 -4.80 16.14 6.80
N LYS A 2 -4.75 16.92 5.71
CA LYS A 2 -5.63 18.10 5.51
C LYS A 2 -7.15 17.79 5.43
N LYS A 3 -7.56 16.69 4.78
CA LYS A 3 -8.97 16.28 4.64
C LYS A 3 -9.67 15.99 5.98
N ASN A 4 -8.98 15.38 6.93
CA ASN A 4 -9.58 15.00 8.23
C ASN A 4 -9.81 16.23 9.13
N LYS A 5 -8.97 17.26 8.97
CA LYS A 5 -9.10 18.54 9.71
C LYS A 5 -10.29 19.36 9.22
N GLN A 6 -10.56 19.35 7.91
CA GLN A 6 -11.72 20.03 7.31
C GLN A 6 -13.04 19.35 7.69
N TYR A 7 -13.07 18.01 7.71
CA TYR A 7 -14.24 17.24 8.12
C TYR A 7 -14.63 17.48 9.59
N MET A 8 -13.64 17.56 10.48
CA MET A 8 -13.87 17.87 11.90
C MET A 8 -14.34 19.32 12.12
N GLU A 9 -13.88 20.26 11.29
CA GLU A 9 -14.32 21.66 11.31
C GLU A 9 -15.78 21.81 10.84
N GLU A 10 -16.18 21.03 9.83
CA GLU A 10 -17.56 20.98 9.35
C GLU A 10 -18.50 20.36 10.39
N LEU A 11 -18.09 19.29 11.06
CA LEU A 11 -18.84 18.68 12.15
C LEU A 11 -19.01 19.64 13.34
N ARG A 12 -17.96 20.40 13.71
CA ARG A 12 -18.04 21.45 14.74
C ARG A 12 -19.01 22.56 14.36
N LYS A 13 -18.93 23.09 13.13
CA LYS A 13 -19.84 24.13 12.65
C LYS A 13 -21.29 23.65 12.63
N LYS A 14 -21.52 22.39 12.27
CA LYS A 14 -22.85 21.77 12.28
C LYS A 14 -23.37 21.66 13.72
N ALA A 15 -22.56 21.17 14.66
CA ALA A 15 -22.92 21.11 16.08
C ALA A 15 -23.20 22.49 16.69
N GLU A 16 -22.40 23.51 16.34
CA GLU A 16 -22.60 24.89 16.78
C GLU A 16 -23.88 25.52 16.21
N SER A 17 -24.19 25.27 14.92
CA SER A 17 -25.44 25.74 14.32
C SER A 17 -26.66 25.14 14.99
N ILE A 18 -26.61 23.85 15.35
CA ILE A 18 -27.66 23.14 16.09
C ILE A 18 -27.81 23.75 17.49
N LYS A 19 -26.71 23.99 18.18
CA LYS A 19 -26.69 24.65 19.50
C LYS A 19 -27.28 26.07 19.45
N LYS A 20 -27.00 26.82 18.38
CA LYS A 20 -27.51 28.19 18.18
C LYS A 20 -28.99 28.22 17.84
N SER A 21 -29.49 27.26 17.06
CA SER A 21 -30.94 27.08 16.84
C SER A 21 -31.66 26.66 18.13
N ILE A 22 -31.04 25.83 18.98
CA ILE A 22 -31.57 25.44 20.29
C ILE A 22 -31.65 26.64 21.25
N ALA A 23 -30.68 27.56 21.22
CA ALA A 23 -30.67 28.74 22.08
C ALA A 23 -31.67 29.84 21.66
N THR A 24 -32.10 29.86 20.39
CA THR A 24 -32.96 30.92 19.83
C THR A 24 -34.45 30.57 19.98
N ASN A 25 -34.80 29.28 20.04
CA ASN A 25 -36.13 28.81 20.40
C ASN A 25 -36.16 28.45 21.89
N LYS A 26 -36.76 29.31 22.73
CA LYS A 26 -37.24 28.91 24.06
C LYS A 26 -38.38 27.90 23.87
N ILE A 27 -38.05 26.66 23.53
CA ILE A 27 -38.93 25.51 23.70
C ILE A 27 -38.53 24.96 25.06
N GLU A 28 -39.46 24.93 26.01
CA GLU A 28 -39.32 24.14 27.22
C GLU A 28 -39.17 22.68 26.80
N TYR A 29 -37.93 22.26 26.56
CA TYR A 29 -37.62 20.84 26.48
C TYR A 29 -37.94 20.26 27.85
N ASP A 30 -38.87 19.30 27.89
CA ASP A 30 -39.06 18.48 29.07
C ASP A 30 -37.69 17.96 29.51
N ALA A 31 -37.38 18.05 30.81
CA ALA A 31 -36.09 17.63 31.36
C ALA A 31 -35.75 16.17 31.00
N SER A 32 -36.77 15.37 30.68
CA SER A 32 -36.67 14.01 30.14
C SER A 32 -36.05 13.94 28.74
N GLU A 33 -36.45 14.80 27.79
CA GLU A 33 -35.93 14.78 26.42
C GLU A 33 -34.48 15.28 26.35
N SER A 34 -34.14 16.32 27.12
CA SER A 34 -32.77 16.80 27.22
C SER A 34 -31.82 15.73 27.77
N LYS A 35 -32.26 14.94 28.76
CA LYS A 35 -31.49 13.83 29.32
C LYS A 35 -31.26 12.71 28.30
N LYS A 36 -32.26 12.37 27.47
CA LYS A 36 -32.11 11.37 26.41
C LYS A 36 -31.06 11.80 25.37
N ILE A 37 -31.12 13.04 24.90
CA ILE A 37 -30.16 13.55 23.91
C ILE A 37 -28.73 13.54 24.48
N ILE A 38 -28.55 13.92 25.75
CA ILE A 38 -27.23 13.87 26.41
C ILE A 38 -26.72 12.42 26.50
N HIS A 39 -27.58 11.49 26.90
CA HIS A 39 -27.25 10.07 26.98
C HIS A 39 -26.86 9.50 25.60
N ASP A 40 -27.63 9.82 24.56
CA ASP A 40 -27.36 9.38 23.19
C ASP A 40 -26.03 9.95 22.68
N LEU A 41 -25.75 11.23 22.93
CA LEU A 41 -24.47 11.84 22.60
C LEU A 41 -23.29 11.19 23.34
N GLN A 42 -23.45 10.86 24.62
CA GLN A 42 -22.43 10.13 25.38
C GLN A 42 -22.20 8.73 24.81
N THR A 43 -23.28 8.04 24.42
CA THR A 43 -23.21 6.72 23.78
C THR A 43 -22.43 6.81 22.46
N TYR A 44 -22.75 7.78 21.60
CA TYR A 44 -22.03 7.99 20.35
C TYR A 44 -20.56 8.38 20.57
N GLN A 45 -20.26 9.15 21.63
CA GLN A 45 -18.90 9.53 21.92
C GLN A 45 -18.05 8.31 22.28
N ILE A 46 -18.57 7.43 23.15
CA ILE A 46 -17.90 6.17 23.52
C ILE A 46 -17.72 5.28 22.28
N GLU A 47 -18.76 5.15 21.45
CA GLU A 47 -18.69 4.36 20.22
C GLU A 47 -17.60 4.88 19.26
N LEU A 48 -17.51 6.20 19.06
CA LEU A 48 -16.48 6.82 18.24
C LEU A 48 -15.07 6.63 18.80
N GLU A 49 -14.92 6.71 20.13
CA GLU A 49 -13.63 6.47 20.79
C GLU A 49 -13.18 5.02 20.58
N LEU A 50 -14.09 4.05 20.73
CA LEU A 50 -13.81 2.63 20.50
C LEU A 50 -13.45 2.35 19.02
N GLN A 51 -14.23 2.87 18.06
CA GLN A 51 -13.92 2.73 16.63
C GLN A 51 -12.56 3.32 16.26
N ASN A 52 -12.16 4.42 16.90
CA ASN A 52 -10.86 5.03 16.67
C ASN A 52 -9.73 4.19 17.27
N GLU A 53 -9.92 3.64 18.46
CA GLU A 53 -8.98 2.70 19.07
C GLU A 53 -8.78 1.45 18.19
N ASP A 54 -9.86 0.83 17.74
CA ASP A 54 -9.84 -0.33 16.85
C ASP A 54 -9.13 -0.02 15.52
N LEU A 55 -9.40 1.16 14.94
CA LEU A 55 -8.73 1.61 13.71
C LEU A 55 -7.22 1.77 13.95
N ARG A 56 -6.81 2.35 15.07
CA ARG A 56 -5.39 2.53 15.41
C ARG A 56 -4.70 1.19 15.63
N ASN A 57 -5.36 0.25 16.30
CA ASN A 57 -4.84 -1.10 16.53
C ASN A 57 -4.66 -1.84 15.20
N THR A 58 -5.66 -1.78 14.33
CA THR A 58 -5.60 -2.37 12.98
C THR A 58 -4.47 -1.77 12.13
N GLN A 59 -4.27 -0.46 12.19
CA GLN A 59 -3.18 0.21 11.47
C GLN A 59 -1.81 -0.25 11.97
N GLN A 60 -1.62 -0.38 13.28
CA GLN A 60 -0.37 -0.86 13.86
C GLN A 60 -0.08 -2.31 13.47
N GLU A 61 -1.08 -3.17 13.49
CA GLU A 61 -0.93 -4.57 13.08
C GLU A 61 -0.59 -4.70 11.60
N LEU A 62 -1.25 -3.91 10.75
CA LEU A 62 -0.94 -3.85 9.32
C LEU A 62 0.49 -3.38 9.06
N GLU A 63 0.95 -2.35 9.77
CA GLU A 63 2.32 -1.84 9.64
C GLU A 63 3.36 -2.85 10.10
N ARG A 64 3.11 -3.56 11.21
CA ARG A 64 3.97 -4.65 11.69
C ARG A 64 4.06 -5.78 10.67
N THR A 65 2.92 -6.22 10.15
CA THR A 65 2.85 -7.30 9.16
C THR A 65 3.55 -6.91 7.87
N ARG A 66 3.31 -5.70 7.37
CA ARG A 66 3.98 -5.16 6.19
C ARG A 66 5.49 -5.06 6.37
N SER A 67 5.94 -4.63 7.54
CA SER A 67 7.37 -4.53 7.86
C SER A 67 8.04 -5.90 7.91
N MET A 68 7.39 -6.89 8.53
CA MET A 68 7.86 -8.27 8.53
C MET A 68 7.93 -8.83 7.12
N PHE A 69 6.88 -8.64 6.32
CA PHE A 69 6.86 -9.09 4.92
C PHE A 69 7.98 -8.45 4.10
N SER A 70 8.19 -7.14 4.19
CA SER A 70 9.29 -6.45 3.48
C SER A 70 10.63 -7.06 3.86
N ARG A 71 10.88 -7.29 5.15
CA ARG A 71 12.13 -7.91 5.61
C ARG A 71 12.32 -9.32 5.06
N LEU A 72 11.27 -10.15 5.05
CA LEU A 72 11.35 -11.50 4.51
C LEU A 72 11.58 -11.51 2.99
N PHE A 73 10.90 -10.63 2.27
CA PHE A 73 11.03 -10.48 0.83
C PHE A 73 12.43 -9.98 0.44
N ASP A 74 12.90 -8.90 1.08
CA ASP A 74 14.16 -8.23 0.78
C ASP A 74 15.39 -9.05 1.18
N ASN A 75 15.33 -9.77 2.30
CA ASN A 75 16.45 -10.59 2.79
C ASN A 75 16.42 -12.05 2.32
N ALA A 76 15.51 -12.41 1.41
CA ALA A 76 15.45 -13.77 0.89
C ALA A 76 16.73 -14.11 0.11
N PRO A 77 17.33 -15.30 0.27
CA PRO A 77 18.56 -15.69 -0.44
C PRO A 77 18.34 -15.96 -1.94
N VAL A 78 17.10 -15.81 -2.44
CA VAL A 78 16.71 -15.99 -3.83
C VAL A 78 16.16 -14.68 -4.39
N GLY A 79 16.39 -14.44 -5.68
CA GLY A 79 15.85 -13.26 -6.37
C GLY A 79 14.35 -13.40 -6.62
N TYR A 80 13.56 -12.50 -6.05
CA TYR A 80 12.12 -12.40 -6.31
C TYR A 80 11.81 -11.19 -7.16
N ILE A 81 10.93 -11.39 -8.14
CA ILE A 81 10.30 -10.31 -8.89
C ILE A 81 8.81 -10.55 -9.01
N THR A 82 8.03 -9.48 -9.07
CA THR A 82 6.63 -9.51 -9.48
C THR A 82 6.52 -8.77 -10.80
N ILE A 83 5.92 -9.42 -11.79
CA ILE A 83 5.70 -8.89 -13.13
C ILE A 83 4.22 -8.94 -13.49
N ASP A 84 3.76 -7.99 -14.30
CA ASP A 84 2.40 -8.01 -14.85
C ASP A 84 2.27 -8.85 -16.13
N GLU A 85 1.08 -8.84 -16.71
CA GLU A 85 0.75 -9.54 -17.97
C GLU A 85 1.58 -9.07 -19.18
N PHE A 86 2.21 -7.90 -19.10
CA PHE A 86 3.12 -7.38 -20.12
C PHE A 86 4.59 -7.66 -19.79
N GLY A 87 4.87 -8.35 -18.68
CA GLY A 87 6.22 -8.67 -18.23
C GLY A 87 6.94 -7.49 -17.60
N ILE A 88 6.21 -6.45 -17.15
CA ILE A 88 6.78 -5.27 -16.51
C ILE A 88 6.96 -5.55 -15.02
N ILE A 89 8.16 -5.27 -14.50
CA ILE A 89 8.50 -5.45 -13.08
C ILE A 89 7.79 -4.41 -12.23
N HIS A 90 6.95 -4.87 -11.30
CA HIS A 90 6.30 -4.06 -10.27
C HIS A 90 7.06 -4.07 -8.95
N GLN A 91 7.71 -5.18 -8.62
CA GLN A 91 8.53 -5.34 -7.43
C GLN A 91 9.73 -6.24 -7.74
N ALA A 92 10.85 -5.97 -7.10
CA ALA A 92 12.03 -6.82 -7.10
C ALA A 92 12.60 -6.82 -5.69
N ASN A 93 13.13 -7.93 -5.20
CA ASN A 93 13.84 -7.91 -3.92
C ASN A 93 15.30 -7.47 -4.10
N GLN A 94 15.96 -7.17 -2.99
CA GLN A 94 17.36 -6.75 -2.96
C GLN A 94 18.28 -7.81 -3.61
N THR A 95 18.04 -9.10 -3.35
CA THR A 95 18.82 -10.19 -3.94
C THR A 95 18.73 -10.21 -5.47
N PHE A 96 17.55 -9.99 -6.07
CA PHE A 96 17.43 -9.88 -7.52
C PHE A 96 18.21 -8.68 -8.06
N ALA A 97 18.15 -7.53 -7.38
CA ALA A 97 18.90 -6.34 -7.76
C ALA A 97 20.41 -6.58 -7.79
N GLU A 98 20.92 -7.32 -6.81
CA GLU A 98 22.33 -7.72 -6.74
C GLU A 98 22.70 -8.72 -7.84
N LEU A 99 21.83 -9.69 -8.15
CA LEU A 99 22.03 -10.67 -9.22
C LEU A 99 22.25 -10.01 -10.58
N VAL A 100 21.46 -8.97 -10.89
CA VAL A 100 21.58 -8.23 -12.16
C VAL A 100 22.55 -7.04 -12.09
N ALA A 101 23.14 -6.79 -10.92
CA ALA A 101 24.05 -5.68 -10.62
C ALA A 101 23.48 -4.29 -10.95
N MET A 102 22.22 -4.04 -10.57
CA MET A 102 21.53 -2.78 -10.84
C MET A 102 20.88 -2.22 -9.57
N PRO A 103 20.80 -0.88 -9.40
CA PRO A 103 20.08 -0.29 -8.28
C PRO A 103 18.60 -0.68 -8.31
N HIS A 104 18.01 -1.00 -7.15
CA HIS A 104 16.62 -1.44 -7.05
C HIS A 104 15.63 -0.49 -7.77
N GLY A 105 15.80 0.83 -7.62
CA GLY A 105 14.93 1.83 -8.29
C GLY A 105 14.99 1.82 -9.82
N SER A 106 16.02 1.23 -10.43
CA SER A 106 16.17 1.12 -11.89
C SER A 106 15.47 -0.10 -12.49
N LEU A 107 15.07 -1.06 -11.64
CA LEU A 107 14.40 -2.30 -12.03
C LEU A 107 12.90 -2.09 -12.22
N LEU A 108 12.31 -1.23 -11.40
CA LEU A 108 10.88 -0.99 -11.37
C LEU A 108 10.39 -0.37 -12.68
N ARG A 109 9.21 -0.81 -13.12
CA ARG A 109 8.53 -0.37 -14.35
C ARG A 109 9.36 -0.60 -15.61
N LYS A 110 10.30 -1.54 -15.58
CA LYS A 110 11.04 -2.00 -16.76
C LYS A 110 10.57 -3.39 -17.17
N PRO A 111 10.62 -3.72 -18.47
CA PRO A 111 10.39 -5.09 -18.94
C PRO A 111 11.44 -6.04 -18.35
N PHE A 112 11.01 -7.18 -17.81
CA PHE A 112 11.92 -8.20 -17.29
C PHE A 112 12.86 -8.75 -18.37
N SER A 113 12.40 -8.83 -19.62
CA SER A 113 13.20 -9.27 -20.77
C SER A 113 14.50 -8.48 -20.99
N ARG A 114 14.60 -7.25 -20.46
CA ARG A 114 15.83 -6.44 -20.51
C ARG A 114 16.95 -6.98 -19.62
N PHE A 115 16.61 -7.76 -18.60
CA PHE A 115 17.54 -8.37 -17.66
C PHE A 115 17.82 -9.83 -17.98
N ILE A 116 17.31 -10.31 -19.13
CA ILE A 116 17.60 -11.61 -19.71
C ILE A 116 18.70 -11.43 -20.75
N LEU A 117 19.53 -12.46 -20.96
CA LEU A 117 20.51 -12.49 -22.03
C LEU A 117 19.82 -12.42 -23.40
N ASP A 118 20.38 -11.69 -24.36
CA ASP A 118 19.73 -11.43 -25.65
C ASP A 118 19.32 -12.71 -26.40
N GLU A 119 20.11 -13.79 -26.25
CA GLU A 119 19.85 -15.11 -26.84
C GLU A 119 18.58 -15.77 -26.30
N ASP A 120 18.23 -15.53 -25.03
CA ASP A 120 17.11 -16.17 -24.34
C ASP A 120 15.84 -15.29 -24.36
N SER A 121 15.98 -14.00 -24.67
CA SER A 121 14.87 -13.02 -24.71
C SER A 121 13.72 -13.41 -25.66
N PRO A 122 13.96 -13.91 -26.90
CA PRO A 122 12.89 -14.37 -27.79
C PRO A 122 12.10 -15.56 -27.24
N ILE A 123 12.78 -16.49 -26.55
CA ILE A 123 12.15 -17.67 -25.94
C ILE A 123 11.26 -17.23 -24.78
N PHE A 124 11.73 -16.29 -23.96
CA PHE A 124 10.94 -15.70 -22.90
C PHE A 124 9.68 -15.02 -23.46
N LEU A 125 9.82 -14.09 -24.40
CA LEU A 125 8.70 -13.31 -24.94
C LEU A 125 7.64 -14.19 -25.63
N SER A 126 8.06 -15.19 -26.39
CA SER A 126 7.14 -16.11 -27.09
C SER A 126 6.31 -16.97 -26.12
N ARG A 127 6.90 -17.36 -24.98
CA ARG A 127 6.27 -18.28 -24.03
C ARG A 127 5.60 -17.57 -22.85
N PHE A 128 5.99 -16.33 -22.54
CA PHE A 128 5.57 -15.60 -21.35
C PHE A 128 4.05 -15.49 -21.25
N ARG A 129 3.35 -15.14 -22.33
CA ARG A 129 1.89 -15.01 -22.33
C ARG A 129 1.19 -16.32 -21.94
N ALA A 130 1.63 -17.44 -22.51
CA ALA A 130 1.08 -18.76 -22.20
C ALA A 130 1.47 -19.25 -20.79
N PHE A 131 2.63 -18.81 -20.29
CA PHE A 131 3.06 -19.05 -18.91
C PHE A 131 2.17 -18.29 -17.93
N PHE A 132 1.97 -16.99 -18.15
CA PHE A 132 1.18 -16.09 -17.31
C PHE A 132 -0.29 -16.52 -17.20
N SER A 133 -0.93 -16.93 -18.32
CA SER A 133 -2.35 -17.34 -18.28
C SER A 133 -2.61 -18.65 -17.52
N LYS A 134 -1.61 -19.54 -17.40
CA LYS A 134 -1.73 -20.82 -16.69
C LYS A 134 -0.39 -21.14 -16.01
N PRO A 135 -0.09 -20.56 -14.84
CA PRO A 135 1.24 -20.64 -14.23
C PRO A 135 1.51 -21.96 -13.48
N GLY A 136 0.47 -22.71 -13.12
CA GLY A 136 0.60 -23.92 -12.29
C GLY A 136 1.56 -24.95 -12.89
N GLY A 137 2.62 -25.29 -12.14
CA GLY A 137 3.58 -26.33 -12.48
C GLY A 137 4.54 -26.02 -13.64
N LYS A 138 4.55 -24.78 -14.14
CA LYS A 138 5.46 -24.39 -15.22
C LYS A 138 6.72 -23.73 -14.65
N THR A 139 7.86 -24.10 -15.21
CA THR A 139 9.14 -23.42 -15.01
C THR A 139 9.69 -23.00 -16.36
N MET A 140 10.51 -21.95 -16.36
CA MET A 140 11.23 -21.49 -17.53
C MET A 140 12.64 -21.10 -17.11
N ASP A 141 13.61 -21.73 -17.75
CA ASP A 141 15.02 -21.43 -17.49
C ASP A 141 15.48 -20.38 -18.49
N VAL A 142 15.99 -19.27 -17.96
CA VAL A 142 16.55 -18.15 -18.73
C VAL A 142 17.84 -17.68 -18.06
N ARG A 143 18.82 -17.28 -18.86
CA ARG A 143 20.05 -16.68 -18.34
C ARG A 143 19.83 -15.19 -18.13
N LEU A 144 20.26 -14.68 -16.97
CA LEU A 144 20.18 -13.24 -16.66
C LEU A 144 21.40 -12.50 -17.23
N SER A 145 21.18 -11.30 -17.74
CA SER A 145 22.25 -10.38 -18.10
C SER A 145 22.65 -9.58 -16.85
N ARG A 146 23.94 -9.66 -16.48
CA ARG A 146 24.50 -8.84 -15.41
C ARG A 146 25.04 -7.57 -16.02
N ALA A 147 24.61 -6.40 -15.54
CA ALA A 147 25.19 -5.14 -15.97
C ALA A 147 26.65 -5.06 -15.47
N THR A 148 27.60 -5.50 -16.27
CA THR A 148 29.03 -5.30 -15.97
C THR A 148 29.32 -3.81 -16.08
N SER A 149 29.45 -3.14 -14.94
CA SER A 149 29.85 -1.74 -14.89
C SER A 149 31.31 -1.60 -15.34
N PHE A 150 31.58 -1.49 -16.64
CA PHE A 150 32.85 -0.95 -17.12
C PHE A 150 32.76 0.57 -17.05
N PHE A 151 33.04 1.14 -15.88
CA PHE A 151 33.41 2.54 -15.76
C PHE A 151 34.87 2.67 -16.22
N PHE A 152 35.10 2.95 -17.50
CA PHE A 152 36.37 3.54 -17.93
C PHE A 152 36.39 4.98 -17.39
N CYS A 153 37.10 5.19 -16.28
CA CYS A 153 37.54 6.51 -15.87
C CYS A 153 38.90 6.75 -16.53
N GLN A 154 38.93 7.53 -17.61
CA GLN A 154 40.17 8.16 -18.06
C GLN A 154 40.44 9.38 -17.19
N ALA A 155 41.67 9.46 -16.68
CA ALA A 155 42.24 10.61 -15.99
C ALA A 155 42.47 11.78 -16.95
#